data_AF-A0A0R1LUH7-F1
#
_entry.id   AF-A0A0R1LUH7-F1
#
_cell.length_a   1.000
_cell.length_b   1.000
_cell.length_c   1.000
_cell.angle_alpha   90.00
_cell.angle_beta   90.00
_cell.angle_gamma   90.00
#
_symmetry.space_group_name_H-M   'P 1'
#
loop_
_entity.id
_entity.type
_entity.pdbx_description
1 polymer ?
#
loop_
_entity_poly.entity_id
_entity_poly.type
_entity_poly.pdbx_seq_one_letter_code
_entity_poly.pdbx_strand_id
1 'polypeptide(L)'
;MTPSNDQLAMQILLAAGQAKQELFHAITVHRQGQALTLQSGRSHLVTAHQAQNQLTARLADQQTSPDILTCHAMDTLMAVESNYELVQALLSESSEV
;
A
#
# COMPACT_ATOMS: atom_id res chain seq x y z
N MET A 1 19.21 2.98 15.26
CA MET A 1 19.95 3.06 13.97
C MET A 1 18.96 3.55 12.92
N THR A 2 19.36 4.51 12.07
CA THR A 2 18.51 4.98 10.96
C THR A 2 18.44 3.90 9.88
N PRO A 3 17.25 3.53 9.35
CA PRO A 3 17.16 2.50 8.31
C PRO A 3 17.94 2.91 7.06
N SER A 4 18.40 1.97 6.23
CA SER A 4 18.96 2.26 4.89
C SER A 4 17.85 2.52 3.85
N ASN A 5 18.21 3.01 2.65
CA ASN A 5 17.24 3.18 1.57
C ASN A 5 16.62 1.82 1.17
N ASP A 6 17.44 0.77 1.05
CA ASP A 6 16.98 -0.59 0.79
C ASP A 6 16.02 -1.10 1.89
N GLN A 7 16.32 -0.81 3.16
CA GLN A 7 15.45 -1.19 4.27
C GLN A 7 14.12 -0.44 4.22
N LEU A 8 14.10 0.82 3.79
CA LEU A 8 12.86 1.57 3.59
C LEU A 8 12.07 1.03 2.39
N ALA A 9 12.73 0.74 1.26
CA ALA A 9 12.10 0.13 0.09
C ALA A 9 11.49 -1.24 0.41
N MET A 10 12.19 -2.07 1.18
CA MET A 10 11.66 -3.35 1.66
C MET A 10 10.49 -3.18 2.64
N GLN A 11 10.52 -2.17 3.51
CA GLN A 11 9.38 -1.85 4.38
C GLN A 11 8.14 -1.46 3.57
N ILE A 12 8.31 -0.65 2.51
CA ILE A 12 7.24 -0.32 1.57
C ILE A 12 6.66 -1.60 0.95
N LEU A 13 7.51 -2.48 0.42
CA LEU A 13 7.07 -3.74 -0.23
C LEU A 13 6.31 -4.66 0.74
N LEU A 14 6.81 -4.83 1.97
CA LEU A 14 6.17 -5.69 2.97
C LEU A 14 4.79 -5.12 3.37
N ALA A 15 4.72 -3.82 3.66
CA ALA A 15 3.48 -3.18 4.05
C ALA A 15 2.47 -3.15 2.89
N ALA A 16 2.90 -2.84 1.66
CA ALA A 16 2.03 -2.92 0.47
C ALA A 16 1.55 -4.36 0.20
N GLY A 17 2.41 -5.35 0.40
CA GLY A 17 2.06 -6.77 0.29
C GLY A 17 0.98 -7.19 1.30
N GLN A 18 1.12 -6.75 2.55
CA GLN A 18 0.10 -6.96 3.59
C GLN A 18 -1.22 -6.26 3.25
N ALA A 19 -1.17 -5.00 2.80
CA ALA A 19 -2.36 -4.28 2.35
C ALA A 19 -3.09 -5.02 1.23
N LYS A 20 -2.36 -5.56 0.26
CA LYS A 20 -2.92 -6.37 -0.84
C LYS A 20 -3.57 -7.66 -0.34
N GLN A 21 -2.96 -8.35 0.62
CA GLN A 21 -3.53 -9.56 1.22
C GLN A 21 -4.84 -9.26 1.94
N GLU A 22 -4.86 -8.20 2.78
CA GLU A 22 -6.06 -7.74 3.47
C GLU A 22 -7.17 -7.33 2.49
N LEU A 23 -6.81 -6.66 1.39
CA LEU A 23 -7.75 -6.29 0.34
C LEU A 23 -8.41 -7.52 -0.29
N PHE A 24 -7.64 -8.56 -0.65
CA PHE A 24 -8.21 -9.79 -1.20
C PHE A 24 -9.05 -10.56 -0.17
N HIS A 25 -8.63 -10.55 1.09
CA HIS A 25 -9.41 -11.13 2.17
C HIS A 25 -10.76 -10.43 2.30
N ALA A 26 -10.78 -9.10 2.33
CA ALA A 26 -12.00 -8.30 2.40
C ALA A 26 -12.95 -8.57 1.21
N ILE A 27 -12.43 -8.64 -0.02
CA ILE A 27 -13.22 -9.01 -1.21
C ILE A 27 -13.84 -10.41 -1.04
N THR A 28 -13.07 -11.37 -0.55
CA THR A 28 -13.53 -12.76 -0.37
C THR A 28 -14.64 -12.83 0.66
N VAL A 29 -14.45 -12.15 1.80
CA VAL A 29 -15.43 -12.06 2.88
C VAL A 29 -16.71 -11.37 2.41
N HIS A 30 -16.60 -10.30 1.64
CA HIS A 30 -17.76 -9.61 1.08
C HIS A 30 -18.56 -10.51 0.11
N ARG A 31 -17.88 -11.30 -0.73
CA ARG A 31 -18.54 -12.30 -1.60
C ARG A 31 -19.29 -13.39 -0.82
N GLN A 32 -18.97 -13.59 0.46
CA GLN A 32 -19.68 -14.51 1.36
C GLN A 32 -20.88 -13.83 2.07
N GLY A 33 -21.23 -12.61 1.70
CA GLY A 33 -22.37 -11.86 2.25
C GLY A 33 -22.06 -11.12 3.55
N GLN A 34 -20.79 -11.03 3.95
CA GLN A 34 -20.38 -10.23 5.10
C GLN A 34 -20.14 -8.77 4.72
N ALA A 35 -20.21 -7.88 5.70
CA ALA A 35 -19.88 -6.48 5.52
C ALA A 35 -18.41 -6.32 5.09
N LEU A 36 -18.17 -5.56 4.03
CA LEU A 36 -16.81 -5.23 3.61
C LEU A 36 -16.17 -4.33 4.66
N THR A 37 -14.98 -4.69 5.10
CA THR A 37 -14.11 -3.83 5.91
C THR A 37 -12.76 -3.70 5.23
N LEU A 38 -12.37 -2.46 4.95
CA LEU A 38 -11.08 -2.12 4.33
C LEU A 38 -10.12 -1.47 5.33
N GLN A 39 -10.44 -1.50 6.63
CA GLN A 39 -9.71 -0.74 7.65
C GLN A 39 -8.31 -1.32 7.91
N SER A 40 -8.18 -2.66 7.93
CA SER A 40 -6.88 -3.34 8.09
C SER A 40 -5.95 -3.00 6.92
N GLY A 41 -6.44 -3.15 5.68
CA GLY A 41 -5.69 -2.80 4.47
C GLY A 41 -5.23 -1.33 4.46
N ARG A 42 -6.08 -0.40 4.91
CA ARG A 42 -5.73 1.03 5.03
C ARG A 42 -4.56 1.27 5.97
N SER A 43 -4.51 0.57 7.11
CA SER A 43 -3.44 0.74 8.09
C SER A 43 -2.06 0.35 7.53
N HIS A 44 -2.02 -0.71 6.71
CA HIS A 44 -0.82 -1.15 6.02
C HIS A 44 -0.40 -0.17 4.91
N LEU A 45 -1.34 0.39 4.15
CA LEU A 45 -1.05 1.46 3.18
C LEU A 45 -0.44 2.69 3.85
N VAL A 46 -1.01 3.14 4.98
CA VAL A 46 -0.44 4.27 5.75
C VAL A 46 1.00 3.97 6.18
N THR A 47 1.26 2.74 6.63
CA THR A 47 2.62 2.31 7.01
C THR A 47 3.57 2.34 5.81
N ALA A 48 3.11 1.88 4.64
CA ALA A 48 3.89 1.93 3.41
C ALA A 48 4.20 3.38 2.97
N HIS A 49 3.21 4.28 3.02
CA HIS A 49 3.42 5.70 2.68
C HIS A 49 4.33 6.42 3.68
N GLN A 50 4.32 6.05 4.96
CA GLN A 50 5.27 6.60 5.93
C GLN A 50 6.71 6.24 5.55
N ALA A 51 6.97 4.99 5.16
CA ALA A 51 8.28 4.56 4.67
C ALA A 51 8.64 5.21 3.32
N GLN A 52 7.69 5.34 2.40
CA GLN A 52 7.85 6.06 1.13
C GLN A 52 8.27 7.52 1.36
N ASN A 53 7.57 8.24 2.23
CA ASN A 53 7.88 9.64 2.54
C ASN A 53 9.31 9.80 3.06
N GLN A 54 9.74 8.89 3.96
CA GLN A 54 11.11 8.88 4.47
C GLN A 54 12.13 8.60 3.36
N LEU A 55 11.85 7.63 2.48
CA LEU A 55 12.74 7.27 1.37
C LEU A 55 12.86 8.41 0.36
N THR A 56 11.75 8.99 -0.08
CA THR A 56 11.72 10.11 -1.02
C THR A 56 12.45 11.33 -0.47
N ALA A 57 12.23 11.68 0.81
CA ALA A 57 12.95 12.78 1.45
C ALA A 57 14.47 12.55 1.46
N ARG A 58 14.91 11.31 1.70
CA ARG A 58 16.34 10.96 1.71
C ARG A 58 16.97 10.96 0.33
N LEU A 59 16.28 10.47 -0.70
CA LEU A 59 16.78 10.54 -2.07
C LEU A 59 16.94 11.99 -2.52
N ALA A 60 15.99 12.85 -2.15
CA ALA A 60 16.07 14.29 -2.43
C ALA A 60 17.26 14.95 -1.70
N ASP A 61 17.43 14.68 -0.39
CA ASP A 61 18.55 15.19 0.41
C ASP A 61 19.92 14.72 -0.11
N GLN A 62 20.01 13.45 -0.51
CA GLN A 62 21.22 12.86 -1.08
C GLN A 62 21.46 13.23 -2.54
N GLN A 63 20.49 13.86 -3.20
CA GLN A 63 20.48 14.14 -4.65
C GLN A 63 20.76 12.87 -5.49
N THR A 64 20.22 11.74 -5.03
CA THR A 64 20.38 10.45 -5.69
C THR A 64 19.11 10.05 -6.42
N SER A 65 19.28 9.48 -7.61
CA SER A 65 18.18 8.86 -8.34
C SER A 65 17.76 7.55 -7.65
N PRO A 66 16.47 7.20 -7.69
CA PRO A 66 16.01 5.91 -7.19
C PRO A 66 16.65 4.76 -7.96
N ASP A 67 17.05 3.72 -7.24
CA ASP A 67 17.52 2.47 -7.83
C ASP A 67 16.35 1.55 -8.23
N ILE A 68 16.66 0.40 -8.83
CA ILE A 68 15.64 -0.54 -9.31
C ILE A 68 14.72 -1.00 -8.18
N LEU A 69 15.27 -1.28 -7.00
CA LEU A 69 14.49 -1.73 -5.85
C LEU A 69 13.53 -0.64 -5.38
N THR A 70 14.00 0.61 -5.31
CA THR A 70 13.17 1.76 -4.92
C THR A 70 12.05 1.99 -5.93
N CYS A 71 12.35 1.94 -7.24
CA CYS A 71 11.32 2.03 -8.28
C CYS A 71 10.27 0.93 -8.12
N HIS A 72 10.70 -0.33 -7.98
CA HIS A 72 9.78 -1.45 -7.80
C HIS A 72 8.91 -1.32 -6.55
N ALA A 73 9.47 -0.84 -5.44
CA ALA A 73 8.74 -0.59 -4.21
C ALA A 73 7.66 0.49 -4.39
N MET A 74 8.00 1.61 -5.05
CA MET A 74 7.05 2.68 -5.35
C MET A 74 5.94 2.21 -6.31
N ASP A 75 6.30 1.52 -7.39
CA ASP A 75 5.34 0.98 -8.36
C ASP A 75 4.36 0.00 -7.69
N THR A 76 4.89 -0.87 -6.83
CA THR A 76 4.07 -1.84 -6.09
C THR A 76 3.10 -1.15 -5.15
N LEU A 77 3.56 -0.14 -4.40
CA LEU A 77 2.70 0.63 -3.51
C LEU A 77 1.58 1.32 -4.28
N MET A 78 1.90 2.06 -5.35
CA MET A 78 0.91 2.77 -6.14
C MET A 78 -0.10 1.83 -6.80
N ALA A 79 0.33 0.64 -7.26
CA ALA A 79 -0.57 -0.36 -7.80
C ALA A 79 -1.53 -0.91 -6.74
N VAL A 80 -1.06 -1.14 -5.51
CA VAL A 80 -1.92 -1.63 -4.41
C VAL A 80 -2.88 -0.53 -3.95
N GLU A 81 -2.43 0.72 -3.85
CA GLU A 81 -3.28 1.86 -3.52
C GLU A 81 -4.40 2.05 -4.56
N SER A 82 -4.06 2.01 -5.86
CA SER A 82 -5.06 2.10 -6.93
C SER A 82 -6.11 0.98 -6.85
N ASN A 83 -5.69 -0.25 -6.52
CA ASN A 83 -6.63 -1.36 -6.31
C ASN A 83 -7.52 -1.14 -5.09
N TYR A 84 -6.97 -0.59 -4.01
CA TYR A 84 -7.72 -0.27 -2.79
C TYR A 84 -8.81 0.77 -3.09
N GLU A 85 -8.46 1.87 -3.77
CA GLU A 85 -9.40 2.93 -4.16
C GLU A 85 -10.51 2.38 -5.07
N LEU A 86 -10.15 1.54 -6.05
CA LEU A 86 -11.12 0.93 -6.95
C LEU A 86 -12.12 0.03 -6.20
N VAL A 87 -11.63 -0.81 -5.28
CA VAL A 87 -12.52 -1.68 -4.48
C VAL A 87 -13.40 -0.86 -3.55
N GLN A 88 -12.86 0.21 -2.95
CA GLN A 88 -13.65 1.13 -2.14
C GLN A 88 -14.78 1.78 -2.97
N ALA A 89 -14.47 2.27 -4.18
CA ALA A 89 -15.46 2.88 -5.05
C ALA A 89 -16.57 1.90 -5.47
N LEU A 90 -16.19 0.74 -6.03
CA LEU A 90 -17.15 -0.26 -6.53
C LEU A 90 -18.10 -0.80 -5.45
N LEU A 91 -17.60 -0.91 -4.22
CA LEU A 91 -18.39 -1.49 -3.12
C LEU A 91 -19.13 -0.43 -2.30
N SER A 92 -18.79 0.85 -2.43
CA SER A 92 -19.60 1.95 -1.88
C SER A 92 -20.91 2.14 -2.64
N GLU A 93 -20.93 1.90 -3.96
CA GLU A 93 -22.15 1.97 -4.78
C GLU A 93 -23.11 0.78 -4.57
N SER A 94 -22.62 -0.33 -4.01
CA SER A 94 -23.43 -1.55 -3.80
C SER A 94 -24.37 -1.47 -2.58
N SER A 95 -24.44 -0.34 -1.88
CA SER A 95 -25.24 -0.15 -0.66
C SER A 95 -26.62 0.51 -0.89
N GLU A 96 -27.02 0.75 -2.14
CA GLU A 96 -28.30 1.43 -2.49
C GLU A 96 -29.41 0.49 -3.03
N VAL A 97 -29.42 -0.81 -2.72
CA VAL A 97 -30.50 -1.74 -3.12
C VAL A 97 -31.12 -2.46 -1.94
#